data_AF-A0AA50ZC70-F1
#
_entry.id   AF-A0AA50ZC70-F1
#
_cell.length_a   1.000
_cell.length_b   1.000
_cell.length_c   1.000
_cell.angle_alpha   90.00
_cell.angle_beta   90.00
_cell.angle_gamma   90.00
#
_symmetry.space_group_name_H-M   'P 1'
#
loop_
_entity.id
_entity.type
_entity.pdbx_description
1 polymer ?
#
loop_
_entity_poly.entity_id
_entity_poly.type
_entity_poly.pdbx_seq_one_letter_code
_entity_poly.pdbx_strand_id
1 'polypeptide(L)'
;VNGGEYIGFIKDDGSFTVHNIPTGSYVVEVINPDYMYEPVRVEINSKGKYRARKVNYILTSQVIQVPYPLRMKALSKFRYFQVREQWRLTDFLFNPMVIMM
;
A
#
# COMPACT_ATOMS: atom_id res chain seq x y z
N VAL A 1 7.49 -1.93 9.87
CA VAL A 1 7.17 -0.56 10.36
C VAL A 1 8.37 0.32 10.10
N ASN A 2 8.16 1.54 9.57
CA ASN A 2 9.23 2.47 9.18
C ASN A 2 10.36 1.82 8.37
N GLY A 3 10.03 1.13 7.26
CA GLY A 3 11.04 0.53 6.40
C GLY A 3 11.88 -0.59 7.03
N GLY A 4 11.49 -1.13 8.19
CA GLY A 4 12.15 -2.27 8.82
C GLY A 4 12.65 -2.02 10.24
N GLU A 5 12.50 -0.82 10.79
CA GLU A 5 12.85 -0.52 12.19
C GLU A 5 12.16 -1.46 13.19
N TYR A 6 10.89 -1.75 12.95
CA TYR A 6 10.15 -2.77 13.71
C TYR A 6 9.49 -3.75 12.76
N ILE A 7 9.62 -5.04 13.09
CA ILE A 7 9.15 -6.14 12.28
C ILE A 7 8.14 -6.93 13.11
N GLY A 8 7.04 -7.32 12.48
CA GLY A 8 6.09 -8.28 13.02
C GLY A 8 5.71 -9.26 11.92
N PHE A 9 5.21 -10.42 12.34
CA PHE A 9 4.81 -11.48 11.43
C PHE A 9 3.29 -11.63 11.42
N ILE A 10 2.79 -12.13 10.29
CA ILE A 10 1.38 -12.43 10.10
C ILE A 10 1.14 -13.85 10.63
N LYS A 11 0.03 -14.04 11.33
CA LYS A 11 -0.44 -15.34 11.82
C LYS A 11 -1.29 -16.02 10.75
N ASP A 12 -1.58 -17.31 10.95
CA ASP A 12 -2.37 -18.11 10.01
C ASP A 12 -3.79 -17.56 9.76
N ASP A 13 -4.35 -16.85 10.74
CA ASP A 13 -5.65 -16.17 10.64
C ASP A 13 -5.61 -14.83 9.87
N GLY A 14 -4.43 -14.43 9.38
CA GLY A 14 -4.18 -13.16 8.70
C GLY A 14 -4.06 -11.95 9.64
N SER A 15 -4.13 -12.15 10.95
CA SER A 15 -3.87 -11.10 11.92
C SER A 15 -2.37 -10.86 12.10
N PHE A 16 -1.98 -9.66 12.54
CA PHE A 16 -0.59 -9.35 12.85
C PHE A 16 -0.51 -8.47 14.09
N THR A 17 0.59 -8.59 14.83
CA THR A 17 0.89 -7.75 15.98
C THR A 17 2.36 -7.35 15.93
N VAL A 18 2.66 -6.09 16.22
CA VAL A 18 4.02 -5.59 16.38
C VAL A 18 4.16 -5.10 17.82
N HIS A 19 5.12 -5.67 18.55
CA HIS A 19 5.33 -5.39 19.96
C HIS A 19 6.46 -4.37 20.17
N ASN A 20 6.53 -3.81 21.37
CA ASN A 20 7.61 -2.92 21.82
C ASN A 20 7.81 -1.66 20.96
N ILE A 21 6.71 -1.11 20.42
CA ILE A 21 6.74 0.16 19.70
C ILE A 21 6.62 1.31 20.72
N PRO A 22 7.61 2.23 20.80
CA PRO A 22 7.54 3.38 21.67
C PRO A 22 6.53 4.42 21.16
N THR A 23 6.40 5.52 21.89
CA THR A 23 5.50 6.62 21.51
C THR A 23 6.07 7.36 20.30
N GLY A 24 5.25 7.62 19.29
CA GLY A 24 5.73 8.22 18.05
C GLY A 24 4.74 8.11 16.89
N SER A 25 5.19 8.53 15.70
CA SER A 25 4.46 8.42 14.45
C SER A 25 5.17 7.43 13.53
N TYR A 26 4.47 6.38 13.15
CA TYR A 26 5.04 5.25 12.42
C TYR A 26 4.27 5.00 11.13
N VAL A 27 4.97 4.56 10.09
CA VAL A 27 4.36 4.05 8.87
C VAL A 27 4.38 2.52 8.92
N VAL A 28 3.18 1.93 8.90
CA VAL A 28 2.97 0.48 8.90
C VAL A 28 2.69 0.05 7.47
N GLU A 29 3.48 -0.92 7.01
CA GLU A 29 3.43 -1.45 5.65
C GLU A 29 3.44 -2.98 5.74
N VAL A 30 2.65 -3.62 4.88
CA VAL A 30 2.65 -5.08 4.73
C VAL A 30 3.43 -5.39 3.47
N ILE A 31 4.54 -6.12 3.64
CA ILE A 31 5.40 -6.52 2.54
C ILE A 31 4.97 -7.92 2.09
N ASN A 32 4.57 -8.04 0.84
CA ASN A 32 4.22 -9.30 0.21
C ASN A 32 4.75 -9.27 -1.25
N PRO A 33 5.39 -10.35 -1.73
CA PRO A 33 5.89 -10.41 -3.10
C PRO A 33 4.78 -10.38 -4.16
N ASP A 34 3.63 -10.99 -3.89
CA ASP A 34 2.57 -11.14 -4.89
C ASP A 34 1.57 -9.99 -4.89
N TYR A 35 1.38 -9.33 -3.74
CA TYR A 35 0.31 -8.36 -3.52
C TYR A 35 0.82 -7.03 -2.98
N MET A 36 0.27 -5.94 -3.50
CA MET A 36 0.52 -4.60 -3.00
C MET A 36 -0.52 -4.22 -1.94
N TYR A 37 -0.07 -3.65 -0.82
CA TYR A 37 -0.92 -3.13 0.25
C TYR A 37 -0.72 -1.63 0.40
N GLU A 38 -1.78 -0.92 0.79
CA GLU A 38 -1.67 0.51 1.09
C GLU A 38 -1.01 0.74 2.45
N PRO A 39 0.02 1.60 2.55
CA PRO A 39 0.66 1.90 3.82
C PRO A 39 -0.26 2.77 4.70
N VAL A 40 -0.21 2.56 6.02
CA VAL A 40 -1.02 3.30 7.00
C VAL A 40 -0.11 3.95 8.03
N ARG A 41 -0.36 5.22 8.35
CA ARG A 41 0.35 5.92 9.43
C ARG A 41 -0.37 5.70 10.75
N VAL A 42 0.35 5.24 11.76
CA VAL A 42 -0.13 5.03 13.13
C VAL A 42 0.63 5.96 14.06
N GLU A 43 -0.11 6.78 14.80
CA GLU A 43 0.40 7.70 15.80
C GLU A 43 0.05 7.16 17.19
N ILE A 44 1.04 7.06 18.07
CA ILE A 44 0.93 6.54 19.44
C ILE A 44 1.35 7.66 20.40
N ASN A 45 0.42 8.10 21.26
CA ASN A 45 0.66 9.11 22.28
C ASN A 45 1.32 8.49 23.53
N SER A 46 1.94 9.33 24.38
CA SER A 46 2.53 8.96 25.68
C SER A 46 1.59 8.23 26.62
N LYS A 47 0.28 8.43 26.48
CA LYS A 47 -0.77 7.74 27.24
C LYS A 47 -1.20 6.38 26.63
N GLY A 48 -0.52 5.91 25.58
CA GLY A 48 -0.88 4.68 24.86
C GLY A 48 -2.10 4.79 23.95
N LYS A 49 -2.70 5.99 23.81
CA LYS A 49 -3.75 6.22 22.81
C LYS A 49 -3.16 6.19 21.41
N TYR A 50 -3.80 5.45 20.52
CA TYR A 50 -3.38 5.32 19.13
C TYR A 50 -4.39 5.94 18.18
N ARG A 51 -3.89 6.43 17.03
CA ARG A 51 -4.68 6.94 15.91
C ARG A 51 -4.08 6.45 14.61
N ALA A 52 -4.90 5.84 13.75
CA ALA A 52 -4.49 5.43 12.41
C ALA A 52 -5.04 6.39 11.36
N ARG A 53 -4.22 6.72 10.35
CA ARG A 53 -4.61 7.56 9.22
C ARG A 53 -3.92 7.16 7.93
N LYS A 54 -4.50 7.52 6.80
CA LYS A 54 -3.89 7.31 5.48
C LYS A 54 -2.57 8.07 5.37
N VAL A 55 -1.58 7.46 4.74
CA VAL A 55 -0.27 8.08 4.53
C VAL A 55 -0.37 9.11 3.41
N ASN A 56 0.06 10.33 3.70
CA ASN A 56 0.30 11.37 2.70
C ASN A 56 1.65 12.03 3.02
N TYR A 57 2.60 11.92 2.09
CA TYR A 57 3.94 12.50 2.22
C TYR A 57 3.99 13.97 1.79
N ILE A 58 3.03 14.42 0.98
CA ILE A 58 2.95 15.79 0.48
C ILE A 58 2.22 16.67 1.50
N LEU A 59 1.00 16.27 1.89
CA LEU A 59 0.18 16.98 2.87
C LEU A 59 0.19 16.26 4.21
N THR A 60 1.23 16.49 5.00
CA THR A 60 1.43 15.82 6.30
C THR A 60 0.37 16.20 7.34
N SER A 61 -0.26 17.37 7.21
CA SER A 61 -1.36 17.86 8.06
C SER A 61 -2.70 17.23 7.75
N GLN A 62 -2.86 16.58 6.59
CA GLN A 62 -4.11 15.93 6.22
C GLN A 62 -4.36 14.71 7.11
N VAL A 63 -5.53 14.67 7.73
CA VAL A 63 -5.94 13.57 8.61
C VAL A 63 -7.17 12.90 8.01
N ILE A 64 -6.94 11.80 7.29
CA ILE A 64 -8.00 10.87 6.87
C ILE A 64 -7.90 9.67 7.81
N GLN A 65 -8.79 9.62 8.80
CA GLN A 65 -8.77 8.57 9.82
C GLN A 65 -9.13 7.21 9.21
N VAL A 66 -8.40 6.19 9.64
CA VAL A 66 -8.62 4.77 9.27
C VAL A 66 -9.01 4.01 10.53
N PRO A 67 -9.91 3.00 10.45
CA PRO A 67 -10.26 2.19 11.60
C PRO A 67 -9.05 1.48 12.21
N TYR A 68 -9.09 1.30 13.52
CA TYR A 68 -8.16 0.47 14.28
C TYR A 68 -8.95 -0.61 15.05
N PRO A 69 -8.54 -1.89 15.08
CA PRO A 69 -7.32 -2.47 14.48
C PRO A 69 -7.24 -2.31 12.97
N LEU A 70 -6.01 -2.28 12.44
CA LEU A 70 -5.76 -2.04 11.02
C LEU A 70 -6.35 -3.17 10.17
N ARG A 71 -7.23 -2.81 9.24
CA ARG A 71 -7.80 -3.72 8.25
C ARG A 71 -7.21 -3.43 6.87
N MET A 72 -6.02 -3.96 6.63
CA MET A 72 -5.27 -3.73 5.39
C MET A 72 -5.74 -4.70 4.31
N LYS A 73 -6.33 -4.17 3.24
CA LYS A 73 -6.73 -4.96 2.07
C LYS A 73 -5.67 -4.87 0.98
N ALA A 74 -5.49 -5.98 0.25
CA ALA A 74 -4.65 -5.96 -0.94
C ALA A 74 -5.29 -5.06 -2.00
N LEU A 75 -4.50 -4.14 -2.57
CA LEU A 75 -4.92 -3.24 -3.64
C LEU A 75 -4.96 -3.98 -4.97
N SER A 76 -3.86 -4.64 -5.31
CA SER A 76 -3.69 -5.35 -6.57
C SER A 76 -2.52 -6.35 -6.49
N LYS A 77 -2.42 -7.24 -7.48
CA LYS A 77 -1.21 -8.04 -7.67
C LYS A 77 -0.05 -7.16 -8.12
N PHE A 78 1.13 -7.39 -7.55
CA PHE A 78 2.33 -6.64 -7.91
C PHE A 78 2.75 -6.98 -9.34
N ARG A 79 2.87 -5.97 -10.20
CA ARG A 79 3.29 -6.13 -11.59
C ARG A 79 4.76 -5.77 -11.72
N TYR A 80 5.63 -6.75 -11.52
CA TYR A 80 7.09 -6.56 -11.66
C TYR A 80 7.51 -6.30 -13.11
N PHE A 81 6.79 -6.88 -14.07
CA PHE A 81 7.14 -6.81 -15.48
C PHE A 81 6.12 -5.98 -16.24
N GLN A 82 6.63 -5.12 -17.11
CA GLN A 82 5.83 -4.46 -18.12
C GLN A 82 5.53 -5.44 -19.25
N VAL A 83 4.27 -5.49 -19.65
CA VAL A 83 3.86 -6.28 -20.82
C VAL A 83 4.42 -5.59 -22.07
N ARG A 84 5.14 -6.35 -22.92
CA ARG A 84 5.63 -5.83 -24.20
C ARG A 84 4.46 -5.54 -25.12
N GLU A 85 4.60 -4.49 -25.93
CA GLU A 85 3.67 -4.23 -27.02
C GLU A 85 3.66 -5.45 -27.96
N GLN A 86 2.45 -5.93 -28.25
CA GLN A 86 2.23 -7.04 -29.16
C GLN A 86 1.59 -6.48 -30.41
N TRP A 87 1.93 -7.06 -31.55
CA TRP A 87 1.24 -6.74 -32.78
C TRP A 87 -0.21 -7.24 -32.69
N ARG A 88 -1.18 -6.33 -32.64
CA ARG A 88 -2.61 -6.69 -32.68
C ARG A 88 -3.17 -6.31 -34.04
N LEU A 89 -3.97 -7.20 -34.63
CA LEU A 89 -4.68 -6.92 -35.89
C LEU A 89 -5.56 -5.65 -35.77
N THR A 90 -6.10 -5.38 -34.58
CA THR A 90 -6.86 -4.16 -34.26
C THR A 90 -6.02 -2.90 -34.38
N ASP A 91 -4.73 -2.96 -34.05
CA ASP A 91 -3.85 -1.78 -34.10
C ASP A 91 -3.57 -1.36 -35.56
N PHE A 92 -3.64 -2.32 -36.50
CA PHE A 92 -3.62 -2.04 -37.93
C PHE A 92 -4.96 -1.44 -38.41
N LEU A 93 -6.10 -2.03 -38.01
CA LEU A 93 -7.43 -1.56 -38.40
C LEU A 93 -7.75 -0.13 -37.90
N PHE A 94 -7.29 0.21 -36.69
CA PHE A 94 -7.49 1.53 -36.09
C PHE A 94 -6.32 2.49 -36.30
N ASN A 95 -5.39 2.15 -37.19
CA ASN A 95 -4.30 3.06 -37.54
C ASN A 95 -4.87 4.20 -38.40
N PRO A 96 -4.78 5.48 -37.96
CA PRO A 96 -5.33 6.61 -38.71
C PRO A 96 -4.71 6.75 -40.11
N MET A 97 -3.48 6.28 -40.33
CA MET A 97 -2.88 6.26 -41.66
C MET A 97 -3.55 5.23 -42.58
N VAL A 98 -4.02 4.10 -42.05
CA VAL A 98 -4.71 3.04 -42.82
C VAL A 98 -6.18 3.42 -43.07
N ILE A 99 -6.84 4.08 -42.12
CA ILE A 99 -8.24 4.52 -42.24
C ILE A 99 -8.42 5.65 -43.27
N MET A 100 -7.38 6.48 -43.48
CA MET A 100 -7.42 7.61 -44.40
C MET A 100 -7.01 7.27 -45.85
N MET A 101 -6.56 6.03 -46.14
CA MET A 101 -6.28 5.52 -47.48
C MET A 101 -7.54 4.94 -48.13
#